data_AF-A0AA43JTR9-F1
#
_entry.id   AF-A0AA43JTR9-F1
#
_cell.length_a   1.000
_cell.length_b   1.000
_cell.length_c   1.000
_cell.angle_alpha   90.00
_cell.angle_beta   90.00
_cell.angle_gamma   90.00
#
_symmetry.space_group_name_H-M   'P 1'
#
loop_
_entity.id
_entity.type
_entity.pdbx_description
1 polymer ?
#
loop_
_entity_poly.entity_id
_entity_poly.type
_entity_poly.pdbx_seq_one_letter_code
_entity_poly.pdbx_strand_id
1 'polypeptide(L)'
;MRREILVVGWAFLSACGVPAGDAAVRSDAAGEDGPLSEATERPTPEGHAAPTKVWSDLDWDAFSSRVRWALDQGLDTVPLGEAMVRMGRTFVGTPYVPGTLEAEGPEHLVIDFQGLDCVTLVENVLALARFARSAEAATLLGDRPAAQRAYEKELEALRYRNGHLDGYPSRLHYFTDWIADHEARGMVRNVVAELGGVRDTESVDFMSTHVGAYRQLADPGNLAAIQAAEGRITAMERWFVPQDRIAAIAHSIHDGDIIAATSTVGGLDIAHTGLALWVDGELHLLHAPLVGSAVEVSELPLARRILGISSQDGIVVARPVED
;
A
#
# COMPACT_ATOMS: atom_id res chain seq x y z
N MET A 1 6.76 33.23 22.61
CA MET A 1 7.94 32.41 22.99
C MET A 1 7.73 31.05 22.32
N ARG A 2 8.56 30.76 21.31
CA ARG A 2 8.42 29.65 20.38
C ARG A 2 8.56 28.31 21.11
N ARG A 3 7.64 27.36 20.87
CA ARG A 3 7.87 25.93 21.09
C ARG A 3 7.95 25.29 19.71
N GLU A 4 9.15 24.82 19.40
CA GLU A 4 9.50 24.23 18.12
C GLU A 4 8.86 22.86 17.96
N ILE A 5 8.19 22.69 16.82
CA ILE A 5 7.67 21.43 16.30
C ILE A 5 8.83 20.79 15.53
N LEU A 6 9.36 19.67 16.02
CA LEU A 6 10.36 18.90 15.30
C LEU A 6 10.25 17.41 15.66
N VAL A 7 9.26 16.73 15.08
CA VAL A 7 9.24 15.26 14.95
C VAL A 7 8.48 14.92 13.66
N VAL A 8 9.17 14.95 12.52
CA VAL A 8 8.67 14.35 11.26
C VAL A 8 9.86 13.71 10.59
N GLY A 9 9.92 12.38 10.57
CA GLY A 9 10.98 11.66 9.86
C GLY A 9 11.22 10.21 10.30
N TRP A 10 10.18 9.46 10.72
CA TRP A 10 10.35 8.11 11.29
C TRP A 10 9.28 7.11 10.83
N ALA A 11 8.76 7.23 9.60
CA ALA A 11 7.61 6.42 9.16
C ALA A 11 7.92 5.23 8.23
N PHE A 12 9.10 5.11 7.61
CA PHE A 12 9.21 4.26 6.40
C PHE A 12 9.92 2.91 6.52
N LEU A 13 10.45 2.54 7.69
CA LEU A 13 11.02 1.20 7.89
C LEU A 13 9.96 0.16 8.31
N SER A 14 8.68 0.57 8.41
CA SER A 14 7.62 -0.26 8.98
C SER A 14 6.87 -1.14 7.97
N ALA A 15 6.72 -0.74 6.70
CA ALA A 15 6.07 -1.61 5.70
C ALA A 15 6.95 -2.80 5.26
N CYS A 16 8.27 -2.71 5.50
CA CYS A 16 9.27 -3.66 5.01
C CYS A 16 10.07 -4.37 6.11
N GLY A 17 9.59 -4.41 7.36
CA GLY A 17 10.26 -5.21 8.40
C GLY A 17 11.63 -4.69 8.89
N VAL A 18 12.12 -3.53 8.44
CA VAL A 18 13.45 -3.04 8.82
C VAL A 18 13.44 -2.38 10.23
N PRO A 19 14.40 -2.68 11.12
CA PRO A 19 14.54 -1.99 12.41
C PRO A 19 15.07 -0.55 12.23
N ALA A 20 14.58 0.37 13.06
CA ALA A 20 15.12 1.73 13.14
C ALA A 20 16.45 1.70 13.91
N GLY A 21 17.57 1.90 13.21
CA GLY A 21 18.90 1.98 13.80
C GLY A 21 19.85 2.87 12.98
N ASP A 22 20.15 4.05 13.54
CA ASP A 22 21.28 4.95 13.27
C ASP A 22 21.81 5.13 11.84
N ALA A 23 21.19 6.07 11.11
CA ALA A 23 21.89 6.87 10.10
C ALA A 23 22.21 8.27 10.66
N ALA A 24 23.01 8.30 11.73
CA ALA A 24 23.71 9.51 12.14
C ALA A 24 25.11 9.50 11.51
N VAL A 25 25.34 10.41 10.58
CA VAL A 25 26.68 10.69 10.04
C VAL A 25 27.61 11.06 11.21
N ARG A 26 28.62 10.21 11.49
CA ARG A 26 29.85 10.61 12.18
C ARG A 26 31.07 9.93 11.57
N SER A 27 32.07 10.76 11.35
CA SER A 27 33.41 10.48 10.83
C SER A 27 34.25 9.55 11.73
N ASP A 28 35.06 8.72 11.07
CA ASP A 28 36.32 8.09 11.48
C ASP A 28 36.47 7.52 12.91
N ALA A 29 36.59 6.18 13.01
CA ALA A 29 37.80 5.46 13.42
C ALA A 29 37.53 3.95 13.65
N ALA A 30 38.58 3.15 13.45
CA ALA A 30 38.64 1.69 13.45
C ALA A 30 38.06 0.93 14.68
N GLY A 31 37.59 -0.30 14.44
CA GLY A 31 37.85 -1.44 15.31
C GLY A 31 36.64 -2.24 15.85
N GLU A 32 36.68 -3.54 15.56
CA GLU A 32 36.10 -4.69 16.29
C GLU A 32 34.71 -5.24 15.89
N ASP A 33 34.77 -6.46 15.36
CA ASP A 33 33.66 -7.39 15.14
C ASP A 33 32.96 -7.75 16.47
N GLY A 34 31.66 -7.49 16.54
CA GLY A 34 30.74 -7.99 17.57
C GLY A 34 29.45 -8.52 16.93
N PRO A 35 28.85 -9.59 17.46
CA PRO A 35 27.77 -10.30 16.77
C PRO A 35 26.51 -9.43 16.68
N LEU A 36 25.90 -9.40 15.49
CA LEU A 36 24.60 -8.78 15.25
C LEU A 36 23.54 -9.48 16.11
N SER A 37 23.05 -8.72 17.08
CA SER A 37 21.96 -9.03 18.00
C SER A 37 20.67 -9.38 17.24
N GLU A 38 19.92 -10.32 17.81
CA GLU A 38 18.62 -10.84 17.38
C GLU A 38 17.67 -9.76 16.86
N ALA A 39 17.03 -10.05 15.73
CA ALA A 39 15.94 -9.27 15.17
C ALA A 39 14.80 -9.20 16.21
N THR A 40 14.64 -8.05 16.83
CA THR A 40 13.57 -7.81 17.79
C THR A 40 12.26 -7.62 17.04
N GLU A 41 11.32 -8.56 17.22
CA GLU A 41 9.93 -8.41 16.78
C GLU A 41 9.38 -7.08 17.30
N ARG A 42 8.86 -6.24 16.38
CA ARG A 42 8.18 -5.01 16.77
C ARG A 42 6.83 -5.36 17.40
N PRO A 43 6.47 -4.77 18.54
CA PRO A 43 5.22 -5.10 19.20
C PRO A 43 4.05 -4.70 18.32
N THR A 44 3.20 -5.68 18.00
CA THR A 44 1.84 -5.47 17.49
C THR A 44 1.11 -4.53 18.45
N PRO A 45 0.29 -3.58 17.99
CA PRO A 45 -0.51 -2.75 18.89
C PRO A 45 -1.29 -3.62 19.88
N GLU A 46 -1.31 -3.24 21.16
CA GLU A 46 -1.96 -4.01 22.22
C GLU A 46 -3.40 -4.38 21.82
N GLY A 47 -3.69 -5.68 21.77
CA GLY A 47 -5.02 -6.21 21.47
C GLY A 47 -5.27 -6.59 20.00
N HIS A 48 -4.33 -6.36 19.08
CA HIS A 48 -4.45 -6.85 17.71
C HIS A 48 -4.04 -8.33 17.64
N ALA A 49 -4.98 -9.19 17.23
CA ALA A 49 -4.74 -10.63 17.10
C ALA A 49 -3.79 -10.92 15.94
N ALA A 50 -3.02 -12.01 16.03
CA ALA A 50 -2.17 -12.42 14.92
C ALA A 50 -3.02 -12.76 13.67
N PRO A 51 -2.57 -12.39 12.47
CA PRO A 51 -3.23 -12.74 11.23
C PRO A 51 -3.36 -14.26 11.10
N THR A 52 -4.53 -14.73 10.64
CA THR A 52 -4.77 -16.16 10.45
C THR A 52 -5.24 -16.46 9.04
N LYS A 53 -5.10 -17.73 8.63
CA LYS A 53 -5.56 -18.24 7.34
C LYS A 53 -7.09 -18.22 7.17
N VAL A 54 -7.84 -18.01 8.25
CA VAL A 54 -9.30 -18.09 8.26
C VAL A 54 -9.85 -16.73 8.63
N TRP A 55 -10.94 -16.33 7.98
CA TRP A 55 -11.72 -15.16 8.37
C TRP A 55 -12.07 -15.23 9.86
N SER A 56 -11.69 -14.21 10.62
CA SER A 56 -12.27 -14.00 11.94
C SER A 56 -13.74 -13.57 11.81
N ASP A 57 -14.53 -13.73 12.88
CA ASP A 57 -15.89 -13.18 12.90
C ASP A 57 -15.87 -11.64 12.84
N LEU A 58 -14.85 -10.99 13.40
CA LEU A 58 -14.66 -9.54 13.29
C LEU A 58 -14.42 -9.11 11.84
N ASP A 59 -13.63 -9.85 11.08
CA ASP A 59 -13.37 -9.55 9.66
C ASP A 59 -14.60 -9.82 8.80
N TRP A 60 -15.36 -10.87 9.11
CA TRP A 60 -16.64 -11.12 8.46
C TRP A 60 -17.65 -9.99 8.73
N ASP A 61 -17.76 -9.52 9.97
CA ASP A 61 -18.65 -8.43 10.33
C ASP A 61 -18.20 -7.12 9.67
N ALA A 62 -16.90 -6.84 9.66
CA ALA A 62 -16.30 -5.69 8.99
C ALA A 62 -16.55 -5.68 7.47
N PHE A 63 -16.36 -6.82 6.82
CA PHE A 63 -16.65 -7.01 5.39
C PHE A 63 -18.14 -6.87 5.10
N SER A 64 -18.97 -7.66 5.77
CA SER A 64 -20.39 -7.75 5.43
C SER A 64 -21.13 -6.46 5.75
N SER A 65 -20.75 -5.74 6.81
CA SER A 65 -21.32 -4.41 7.12
C SER A 65 -20.94 -3.36 6.06
N ARG A 66 -19.69 -3.34 5.59
CA ARG A 66 -19.23 -2.41 4.55
C ARG A 66 -19.87 -2.68 3.20
N VAL A 67 -20.01 -3.95 2.80
CA VAL A 67 -20.69 -4.31 1.56
C VAL A 67 -22.17 -3.94 1.62
N ARG A 68 -22.87 -4.25 2.73
CA ARG A 68 -24.28 -3.82 2.91
C ARG A 68 -24.42 -2.31 2.84
N TRP A 69 -23.57 -1.58 3.56
CA TRP A 69 -23.53 -0.13 3.50
C TRP A 69 -23.29 0.37 2.08
N ALA A 70 -22.38 -0.24 1.34
CA ALA A 70 -22.07 0.15 -0.04
C ALA A 70 -23.26 -0.03 -0.98
N LEU A 71 -23.98 -1.15 -0.85
CA LEU A 71 -25.22 -1.39 -1.59
C LEU A 71 -26.31 -0.37 -1.20
N ASP A 72 -26.48 -0.10 0.09
CA ASP A 72 -27.46 0.89 0.59
C ASP A 72 -27.14 2.32 0.11
N GLN A 73 -25.86 2.63 -0.09
CA GLN A 73 -25.38 3.92 -0.60
C GLN A 73 -25.29 3.97 -2.14
N GLY A 74 -25.65 2.89 -2.84
CA GLY A 74 -25.66 2.82 -4.31
C GLY A 74 -24.28 2.93 -4.95
N LEU A 75 -23.24 2.36 -4.32
CA LEU A 75 -21.86 2.41 -4.83
C LEU A 75 -21.68 1.65 -6.15
N ASP A 76 -22.59 0.76 -6.49
CA ASP A 76 -22.75 0.09 -7.79
C ASP A 76 -23.15 1.03 -8.93
N THR A 77 -23.67 2.22 -8.61
CA THR A 77 -24.21 3.17 -9.61
C THR A 77 -23.30 4.37 -9.89
N VAL A 78 -22.15 4.47 -9.23
CA VAL A 78 -21.17 5.54 -9.41
C VAL A 78 -19.89 5.01 -10.09
N PRO A 79 -19.03 5.90 -10.63
CA PRO A 79 -17.71 5.50 -11.12
C PRO A 79 -16.88 4.79 -10.04
N LEU A 80 -16.01 3.85 -10.44
CA LEU A 80 -15.20 3.03 -9.54
C LEU A 80 -14.37 3.88 -8.57
N GLY A 81 -13.73 4.95 -9.07
CA GLY A 81 -12.92 5.83 -8.23
C GLY A 81 -13.75 6.49 -7.12
N GLU A 82 -14.96 6.95 -7.44
CA GLU A 82 -15.88 7.50 -6.44
C GLU A 82 -16.34 6.44 -5.44
N ALA A 83 -16.67 5.23 -5.91
CA ALA A 83 -17.01 4.10 -5.05
C ALA A 83 -15.86 3.74 -4.10
N MET A 84 -14.63 3.72 -4.60
CA MET A 84 -13.42 3.45 -3.82
C MET A 84 -13.22 4.48 -2.71
N VAL A 85 -13.34 5.78 -2.98
CA VAL A 85 -13.16 6.80 -1.94
C VAL A 85 -14.26 6.74 -0.88
N ARG A 86 -15.51 6.52 -1.29
CA ARG A 86 -16.63 6.33 -0.37
C ARG A 86 -16.43 5.09 0.51
N MET A 87 -16.02 3.97 -0.09
CA MET A 87 -15.66 2.74 0.63
C MET A 87 -14.46 2.97 1.57
N GLY A 88 -13.41 3.61 1.09
CA GLY A 88 -12.20 3.91 1.85
C GLY A 88 -12.47 4.78 3.08
N ARG A 89 -13.39 5.73 3.00
CA ARG A 89 -13.80 6.54 4.17
C ARG A 89 -14.37 5.69 5.31
N THR A 90 -14.90 4.50 5.05
CA THR A 90 -15.36 3.57 6.09
C THR A 90 -14.23 2.93 6.89
N PHE A 91 -12.97 3.09 6.43
CA PHE A 91 -11.78 2.65 7.16
C PHE A 91 -11.18 3.74 8.04
N VAL A 92 -11.61 4.99 7.93
CA VAL A 92 -11.07 6.06 8.78
C VAL A 92 -11.22 5.69 10.26
N GLY A 93 -10.12 5.71 11.00
CA GLY A 93 -10.03 5.25 12.39
C GLY A 93 -9.58 3.80 12.56
N THR A 94 -9.48 2.99 11.50
CA THR A 94 -8.85 1.65 11.57
C THR A 94 -7.37 1.79 11.92
N PRO A 95 -6.86 1.10 12.95
CA PRO A 95 -5.45 1.18 13.36
C PRO A 95 -4.46 0.86 12.24
N TYR A 96 -3.35 1.59 12.23
CA TYR A 96 -2.20 1.22 11.41
C TYR A 96 -1.47 0.03 12.04
N VAL A 97 -1.34 -1.07 11.30
CA VAL A 97 -0.59 -2.26 11.74
C VAL A 97 0.36 -2.70 10.63
N PRO A 98 1.69 -2.58 10.81
CA PRO A 98 2.65 -3.05 9.82
C PRO A 98 2.79 -4.57 9.84
N GLY A 99 3.12 -5.16 8.69
CA GLY A 99 3.51 -6.56 8.61
C GLY A 99 2.38 -7.55 8.91
N THR A 100 1.11 -7.13 8.78
CA THR A 100 -0.05 -8.01 8.93
C THR A 100 -0.03 -9.17 7.94
N LEU A 101 0.68 -9.02 6.81
CA LEU A 101 0.82 -10.07 5.82
C LEU A 101 1.98 -11.04 6.11
N GLU A 102 2.79 -10.80 7.14
CA GLU A 102 3.93 -11.64 7.52
C GLU A 102 3.52 -12.76 8.48
N ALA A 103 2.42 -13.45 8.16
CA ALA A 103 1.95 -14.60 8.92
C ALA A 103 2.93 -15.78 8.84
N GLU A 104 3.02 -16.59 9.90
CA GLU A 104 3.91 -17.76 9.94
C GLU A 104 3.53 -18.83 8.91
N GLY A 105 4.53 -19.58 8.46
CA GLY A 105 4.36 -20.68 7.50
C GLY A 105 4.44 -20.23 6.03
N PRO A 106 3.97 -21.08 5.10
CA PRO A 106 3.91 -20.73 3.68
C PRO A 106 3.03 -19.51 3.42
N GLU A 107 3.37 -18.73 2.38
CA GLU A 107 2.54 -17.62 1.91
C GLU A 107 1.09 -18.08 1.72
N HIS A 108 0.15 -17.28 2.21
CA HIS A 108 -1.27 -17.51 2.07
C HIS A 108 -1.99 -16.16 2.09
N LEU A 109 -3.20 -16.13 1.53
CA LEU A 109 -4.01 -14.92 1.55
C LEU A 109 -4.43 -14.58 2.98
N VAL A 110 -3.93 -13.48 3.51
CA VAL A 110 -4.32 -12.92 4.81
C VAL A 110 -5.40 -11.86 4.62
N ILE A 111 -6.48 -11.95 5.38
CA ILE A 111 -7.56 -10.97 5.44
C ILE A 111 -7.61 -10.42 6.86
N ASP A 112 -7.42 -9.12 6.97
CA ASP A 112 -7.42 -8.41 8.24
C ASP A 112 -7.96 -7.00 8.01
N PHE A 113 -9.16 -6.73 8.53
CA PHE A 113 -9.76 -5.40 8.49
C PHE A 113 -9.57 -4.62 9.80
N GLN A 114 -8.93 -5.24 10.80
CA GLN A 114 -8.69 -4.65 12.12
C GLN A 114 -7.37 -3.88 12.16
N GLY A 115 -6.43 -4.23 11.27
CA GLY A 115 -5.15 -3.57 11.13
C GLY A 115 -4.76 -3.44 9.66
N LEU A 116 -4.44 -2.22 9.23
CA LEU A 116 -4.07 -1.95 7.84
C LEU A 116 -2.74 -1.18 7.79
N ASP A 117 -1.98 -1.39 6.73
CA ASP A 117 -0.95 -0.48 6.27
C ASP A 117 -1.40 0.25 4.99
N CYS A 118 -0.52 1.06 4.42
CA CYS A 118 -0.88 1.86 3.24
C CYS A 118 -1.25 1.02 2.01
N VAL A 119 -0.56 -0.10 1.78
CA VAL A 119 -0.80 -0.98 0.62
C VAL A 119 -2.07 -1.79 0.84
N THR A 120 -2.21 -2.45 1.99
CA THR A 120 -3.38 -3.25 2.31
C THR A 120 -4.66 -2.42 2.37
N LEU A 121 -4.60 -1.13 2.76
CA LEU A 121 -5.74 -0.22 2.64
C LEU A 121 -6.17 -0.08 1.17
N VAL A 122 -5.24 0.22 0.25
CA VAL A 122 -5.56 0.38 -1.17
C VAL A 122 -6.13 -0.91 -1.76
N GLU A 123 -5.50 -2.05 -1.48
CA GLU A 123 -5.96 -3.37 -1.95
C GLU A 123 -7.37 -3.70 -1.45
N ASN A 124 -7.61 -3.57 -0.14
CA ASN A 124 -8.91 -3.89 0.45
C ASN A 124 -10.00 -2.95 -0.06
N VAL A 125 -9.71 -1.65 -0.22
CA VAL A 125 -10.69 -0.69 -0.76
C VAL A 125 -11.05 -1.01 -2.20
N LEU A 126 -10.08 -1.31 -3.05
CA LEU A 126 -10.34 -1.68 -4.44
C LEU A 126 -11.10 -3.01 -4.52
N ALA A 127 -10.70 -4.03 -3.75
CA ALA A 127 -11.39 -5.32 -3.70
C ALA A 127 -12.85 -5.18 -3.21
N LEU A 128 -13.07 -4.43 -2.14
CA LEU A 128 -14.41 -4.20 -1.59
C LEU A 128 -15.30 -3.40 -2.53
N ALA A 129 -14.76 -2.39 -3.19
CA ALA A 129 -15.50 -1.62 -4.18
C ALA A 129 -15.91 -2.51 -5.35
N ARG A 130 -15.00 -3.27 -5.94
CA ARG A 130 -15.31 -4.23 -7.02
C ARG A 130 -16.33 -5.28 -6.58
N PHE A 131 -16.15 -5.86 -5.39
CA PHE A 131 -17.11 -6.82 -4.82
C PHE A 131 -18.51 -6.20 -4.70
N ALA A 132 -18.63 -5.01 -4.11
CA ALA A 132 -19.91 -4.36 -3.88
C ALA A 132 -20.62 -3.94 -5.18
N ARG A 133 -19.85 -3.68 -6.24
CA ARG A 133 -20.36 -3.35 -7.57
C ARG A 133 -20.70 -4.59 -8.41
N SER A 134 -20.33 -5.79 -7.96
CA SER A 134 -20.71 -7.03 -8.67
C SER A 134 -22.22 -7.25 -8.64
N ALA A 135 -22.77 -7.76 -9.74
CA ALA A 135 -24.22 -8.02 -9.85
C ALA A 135 -24.72 -9.03 -8.80
N GLU A 136 -23.84 -9.91 -8.33
CA GLU A 136 -24.14 -10.93 -7.34
C GLU A 136 -23.95 -10.49 -5.89
N ALA A 137 -23.41 -9.29 -5.62
CA ALA A 137 -23.01 -8.83 -4.28
C ALA A 137 -24.10 -9.06 -3.21
N ALA A 138 -25.33 -8.62 -3.49
CA ALA A 138 -26.47 -8.77 -2.58
C ALA A 138 -26.83 -10.25 -2.33
N THR A 139 -26.74 -11.10 -3.37
CA THR A 139 -27.03 -12.53 -3.26
C THR A 139 -25.92 -13.24 -2.47
N LEU A 140 -24.65 -12.91 -2.74
CA LEU A 140 -23.50 -13.48 -2.07
C LEU A 140 -23.53 -13.22 -0.56
N LEU A 141 -23.97 -12.04 -0.11
CA LEU A 141 -24.09 -11.74 1.32
C LEU A 141 -25.04 -12.69 2.09
N GLY A 142 -25.95 -13.38 1.40
CA GLY A 142 -26.80 -14.42 1.98
C GLY A 142 -26.09 -15.76 2.22
N ASP A 143 -24.91 -15.98 1.62
CA ASP A 143 -24.10 -17.20 1.73
C ASP A 143 -22.65 -16.80 2.10
N ARG A 144 -22.35 -16.84 3.41
CA ARG A 144 -21.03 -16.44 3.94
C ARG A 144 -19.88 -17.15 3.22
N PRO A 145 -19.84 -18.49 3.11
CA PRO A 145 -18.79 -19.17 2.36
C PRO A 145 -18.65 -18.70 0.90
N ALA A 146 -19.75 -18.44 0.20
CA ALA A 146 -19.69 -17.94 -1.17
C ALA A 146 -19.14 -16.51 -1.26
N ALA A 147 -19.59 -15.60 -0.39
CA ALA A 147 -19.07 -14.24 -0.32
C ALA A 147 -17.58 -14.20 0.03
N GLN A 148 -17.15 -15.03 0.98
CA GLN A 148 -15.74 -15.14 1.37
C GLN A 148 -14.87 -15.53 0.17
N ARG A 149 -15.22 -16.60 -0.55
CA ARG A 149 -14.48 -17.03 -1.74
C ARG A 149 -14.44 -15.99 -2.86
N ALA A 150 -15.55 -15.28 -3.06
CA ALA A 150 -15.61 -14.23 -4.07
C ALA A 150 -14.73 -13.04 -3.69
N TYR A 151 -14.72 -12.62 -2.42
CA TYR A 151 -13.82 -11.58 -1.94
C TYR A 151 -12.34 -12.00 -1.95
N GLU A 152 -12.05 -13.23 -1.52
CA GLU A 152 -10.71 -13.81 -1.57
C GLU A 152 -10.14 -13.78 -2.99
N LYS A 153 -10.98 -14.08 -4.00
CA LYS A 153 -10.59 -14.00 -5.40
C LYS A 153 -10.23 -12.58 -5.84
N GLU A 154 -11.01 -11.56 -5.44
CA GLU A 154 -10.69 -10.16 -5.74
C GLU A 154 -9.38 -9.75 -5.06
N LEU A 155 -9.18 -10.10 -3.78
CA LEU A 155 -7.98 -9.72 -3.04
C LEU A 155 -6.73 -10.47 -3.53
N GLU A 156 -6.85 -11.77 -3.86
CA GLU A 156 -5.75 -12.53 -4.47
C GLU A 156 -5.37 -11.95 -5.83
N ALA A 157 -6.38 -11.58 -6.63
CA ALA A 157 -6.17 -10.89 -7.90
C ALA A 157 -5.43 -9.56 -7.70
N LEU A 158 -5.56 -8.89 -6.56
CA LEU A 158 -4.86 -7.64 -6.30
C LEU A 158 -3.47 -7.80 -5.71
N ARG A 159 -3.27 -8.81 -4.86
CA ARG A 159 -2.06 -8.91 -4.04
C ARG A 159 -0.93 -9.66 -4.72
N TYR A 160 -1.26 -10.58 -5.61
CA TYR A 160 -0.31 -11.50 -6.22
C TYR A 160 -0.17 -11.27 -7.72
N ARG A 161 1.04 -11.48 -8.23
CA ARG A 161 1.40 -11.36 -9.64
C ARG A 161 0.50 -12.26 -10.49
N ASN A 162 0.01 -11.73 -11.59
CA ASN A 162 -0.98 -12.38 -12.46
C ASN A 162 -2.28 -12.80 -11.73
N GLY A 163 -2.51 -12.31 -10.50
CA GLY A 163 -3.62 -12.70 -9.65
C GLY A 163 -3.55 -14.13 -9.10
N HIS A 164 -2.34 -14.68 -8.95
CA HIS A 164 -2.14 -16.06 -8.49
C HIS A 164 -1.13 -16.14 -7.36
N LEU A 165 -1.57 -16.68 -6.22
CA LEU A 165 -0.71 -16.96 -5.08
C LEU A 165 0.18 -18.18 -5.38
N ASP A 166 1.49 -17.93 -5.46
CA ASP A 166 2.54 -18.94 -5.65
C ASP A 166 3.78 -18.61 -4.80
N GLY A 167 3.64 -18.71 -3.49
CA GLY A 167 4.71 -18.42 -2.53
C GLY A 167 5.00 -16.92 -2.35
N TYR A 168 5.91 -16.60 -1.43
CA TYR A 168 6.23 -15.22 -1.05
C TYR A 168 6.62 -14.31 -2.23
N PRO A 169 7.40 -14.75 -3.25
CA PRO A 169 7.79 -13.90 -4.37
C PRO A 169 6.66 -13.61 -5.36
N SER A 170 5.53 -14.35 -5.28
CA SER A 170 4.35 -14.03 -6.08
C SER A 170 3.65 -12.77 -5.59
N ARG A 171 3.80 -12.39 -4.31
CA ARG A 171 3.24 -11.15 -3.76
C ARG A 171 3.94 -9.94 -4.39
N LEU A 172 3.16 -8.93 -4.76
CA LEU A 172 3.66 -7.73 -5.43
C LEU A 172 4.22 -6.74 -4.40
N HIS A 173 5.46 -6.97 -3.95
CA HIS A 173 6.10 -6.17 -2.87
C HIS A 173 6.52 -4.75 -3.29
N TYR A 174 6.85 -4.55 -4.57
CA TYR A 174 7.18 -3.23 -5.11
C TYR A 174 5.94 -2.63 -5.78
N PHE A 175 5.55 -1.42 -5.38
CA PHE A 175 4.28 -0.87 -5.83
C PHE A 175 4.30 -0.44 -7.31
N THR A 176 5.48 -0.19 -7.89
CA THR A 176 5.61 -0.06 -9.36
C THR A 176 5.24 -1.36 -10.06
N ASP A 177 5.71 -2.51 -9.56
CA ASP A 177 5.38 -3.82 -10.12
C ASP A 177 3.90 -4.13 -9.88
N TRP A 178 3.35 -3.71 -8.75
CA TRP A 178 1.91 -3.73 -8.51
C TRP A 178 1.16 -2.96 -9.61
N ILE A 179 1.46 -1.68 -9.83
CA ILE A 179 0.78 -0.88 -10.87
C ILE A 179 0.92 -1.51 -12.26
N ALA A 180 2.12 -1.97 -12.63
CA ALA A 180 2.38 -2.54 -13.94
C ALA A 180 1.64 -3.88 -14.18
N ASP A 181 1.60 -4.76 -13.18
CA ASP A 181 0.87 -6.02 -13.25
C ASP A 181 -0.65 -5.79 -13.38
N HIS A 182 -1.19 -4.82 -12.64
CA HIS A 182 -2.60 -4.45 -12.70
C HIS A 182 -2.98 -3.73 -13.98
N GLU A 183 -2.09 -2.91 -14.53
CA GLU A 183 -2.28 -2.28 -15.84
C GLU A 183 -2.31 -3.31 -16.96
N ALA A 184 -1.38 -4.28 -16.94
CA ALA A 184 -1.38 -5.38 -17.91
C ALA A 184 -2.66 -6.24 -17.83
N ARG A 185 -3.31 -6.31 -16.67
CA ARG A 185 -4.57 -7.01 -16.44
C ARG A 185 -5.81 -6.12 -16.56
N GLY A 186 -5.65 -4.86 -16.94
CA GLY A 186 -6.77 -3.92 -17.17
C GLY A 186 -7.53 -3.51 -15.91
N MET A 187 -6.93 -3.62 -14.73
CA MET A 187 -7.56 -3.24 -13.45
C MET A 187 -7.31 -1.78 -13.09
N VAL A 188 -6.14 -1.26 -13.46
CA VAL A 188 -5.77 0.15 -13.30
C VAL A 188 -5.09 0.64 -14.57
N ARG A 189 -4.90 1.95 -14.71
CA ARG A 189 -4.12 2.57 -15.77
C ARG A 189 -3.15 3.58 -15.18
N ASN A 190 -1.88 3.50 -15.53
CA ASN A 190 -0.90 4.48 -15.14
C ASN A 190 -1.08 5.75 -15.98
N VAL A 191 -1.48 6.85 -15.34
CA VAL A 191 -1.81 8.10 -16.04
C VAL A 191 -0.68 9.12 -16.01
N VAL A 192 0.48 8.78 -15.46
CA VAL A 192 1.58 9.73 -15.23
C VAL A 192 2.10 10.37 -16.52
N ALA A 193 2.20 9.59 -17.60
CA ALA A 193 2.62 10.12 -18.89
C ALA A 193 1.67 11.22 -19.40
N GLU A 194 0.37 11.05 -19.18
CA GLU A 194 -0.68 12.03 -19.54
C GLU A 194 -0.62 13.28 -18.65
N LEU A 195 -0.14 13.12 -17.42
CA LEU A 195 0.09 14.22 -16.47
C LEU A 195 1.42 14.96 -16.71
N GLY A 196 2.16 14.60 -17.77
CA GLY A 196 3.44 15.25 -18.09
C GLY A 196 4.57 14.86 -17.13
N GLY A 197 4.55 13.63 -16.61
CA GLY A 197 5.60 13.08 -15.77
C GLY A 197 6.99 13.15 -16.41
N VAL A 198 8.03 13.02 -15.58
CA VAL A 198 9.42 12.84 -16.04
C VAL A 198 9.81 11.38 -15.88
N ARG A 199 10.80 10.96 -16.68
CA ARG A 199 11.32 9.60 -16.64
C ARG A 199 12.05 9.36 -15.32
N ASP A 200 11.73 8.26 -14.66
CA ASP A 200 12.49 7.71 -13.55
C ASP A 200 13.56 6.76 -14.12
N THR A 201 14.81 6.98 -13.72
CA THR A 201 15.97 6.19 -14.16
C THR A 201 16.69 5.49 -13.01
N GLU A 202 16.14 5.57 -11.79
CA GLU A 202 16.75 4.92 -10.63
C GLU A 202 16.66 3.39 -10.75
N SER A 203 17.53 2.69 -10.05
CA SER A 203 17.46 1.23 -9.91
C SER A 203 16.56 0.86 -8.74
N VAL A 204 15.89 -0.29 -8.87
CA VAL A 204 15.10 -0.90 -7.80
C VAL A 204 15.77 -2.19 -7.38
N ASP A 205 16.29 -2.22 -6.15
CA ASP A 205 17.05 -3.35 -5.57
C ASP A 205 16.98 -3.41 -4.02
N PHE A 206 16.03 -2.69 -3.40
CA PHE A 206 16.00 -2.51 -1.96
C PHE A 206 15.92 -3.82 -1.16
N MET A 207 14.99 -4.71 -1.50
CA MET A 207 14.79 -5.98 -0.81
C MET A 207 16.02 -6.89 -0.92
N SER A 208 16.60 -7.05 -2.11
CA SER A 208 17.76 -7.92 -2.28
C SER A 208 19.06 -7.36 -1.71
N THR A 209 19.14 -6.05 -1.50
CA THR A 209 20.26 -5.39 -0.80
C THR A 209 20.06 -5.32 0.72
N HIS A 210 18.83 -5.54 1.21
CA HIS A 210 18.45 -5.50 2.64
C HIS A 210 17.83 -6.80 3.13
N VAL A 211 18.34 -7.95 2.68
CA VAL A 211 17.82 -9.31 2.98
C VAL A 211 17.50 -9.53 4.45
N GLY A 212 18.33 -9.01 5.37
CA GLY A 212 18.16 -9.19 6.82
C GLY A 212 16.87 -8.59 7.40
N ALA A 213 16.19 -7.70 6.67
CA ALA A 213 14.90 -7.14 7.08
C ALA A 213 13.70 -8.04 6.75
N TYR A 214 13.90 -9.07 5.93
CA TYR A 214 12.83 -9.91 5.40
C TYR A 214 13.14 -11.37 5.67
N ARG A 215 12.49 -11.96 6.68
CA ARG A 215 12.74 -13.35 7.09
C ARG A 215 12.58 -14.35 5.93
N GLN A 216 11.67 -14.10 5.00
CA GLN A 216 11.40 -14.96 3.85
C GLN A 216 12.54 -14.97 2.82
N LEU A 217 13.40 -13.96 2.82
CA LEU A 217 14.54 -13.86 1.91
C LEU A 217 15.77 -14.63 2.42
N ALA A 218 15.68 -15.24 3.61
CA ALA A 218 16.64 -16.28 4.02
C ALA A 218 16.59 -17.51 3.11
N ASP A 219 15.45 -17.74 2.42
CA ASP A 219 15.34 -18.73 1.35
C ASP A 219 16.01 -18.22 0.06
N PRO A 220 17.04 -18.90 -0.47
CA PRO A 220 17.75 -18.46 -1.67
C PRO A 220 16.89 -18.41 -2.94
N GLY A 221 15.85 -19.25 -3.03
CA GLY A 221 14.90 -19.25 -4.14
C GLY A 221 14.03 -17.99 -4.11
N ASN A 222 13.57 -17.59 -2.92
CA ASN A 222 12.85 -16.32 -2.74
C ASN A 222 13.73 -15.12 -3.09
N LEU A 223 14.98 -15.09 -2.61
CA LEU A 223 15.92 -14.03 -2.93
C LEU A 223 16.16 -13.91 -4.45
N ALA A 224 16.42 -15.03 -5.13
CA ALA A 224 16.62 -15.05 -6.58
C ALA A 224 15.38 -14.55 -7.35
N ALA A 225 14.18 -14.94 -6.90
CA ALA A 225 12.93 -14.49 -7.52
C ALA A 225 12.69 -12.98 -7.32
N ILE A 226 13.03 -12.44 -6.14
CA ILE A 226 12.96 -11.00 -5.87
C ILE A 226 13.97 -10.22 -6.71
N GLN A 227 15.21 -10.69 -6.83
CA GLN A 227 16.22 -10.09 -7.71
C GLN A 227 15.76 -10.07 -9.18
N ALA A 228 15.07 -11.13 -9.63
CA ALA A 228 14.50 -11.15 -10.98
C ALA A 228 13.35 -10.13 -11.14
N ALA A 229 12.55 -9.90 -10.11
CA ALA A 229 11.52 -8.86 -10.11
C ALA A 229 12.13 -7.45 -10.14
N GLU A 230 13.09 -7.18 -9.28
CA GLU A 230 13.90 -5.95 -9.23
C GLU A 230 14.54 -5.63 -10.58
N GLY A 231 15.14 -6.63 -11.24
CA GLY A 231 15.72 -6.49 -12.57
C GLY A 231 14.68 -6.11 -13.63
N ARG A 232 13.46 -6.68 -13.58
CA ARG A 232 12.37 -6.30 -14.49
C ARG A 232 11.88 -4.87 -14.24
N ILE A 233 11.73 -4.47 -12.97
CA ILE A 233 11.28 -3.12 -12.60
C ILE A 233 12.33 -2.09 -13.02
N THR A 234 13.61 -2.36 -12.76
CA THR A 234 14.73 -1.49 -13.16
C THR A 234 14.82 -1.32 -14.68
N ALA A 235 14.53 -2.38 -15.45
CA ALA A 235 14.53 -2.33 -16.91
C ALA A 235 13.26 -1.67 -17.51
N MET A 236 12.22 -1.45 -16.71
CA MET A 236 10.96 -0.85 -17.14
C MET A 236 11.14 0.63 -17.46
N GLU A 237 10.39 1.13 -18.45
CA GLU A 237 10.26 2.57 -18.64
C GLU A 237 9.30 3.14 -17.60
N ARG A 238 9.85 3.83 -16.60
CA ARG A 238 9.10 4.37 -15.45
C ARG A 238 8.99 5.88 -15.53
N TRP A 239 7.89 6.42 -15.02
CA TRP A 239 7.61 7.85 -15.02
C TRP A 239 6.98 8.24 -13.68
N PHE A 240 7.26 9.46 -13.22
CA PHE A 240 6.61 10.06 -12.05
C PHE A 240 6.36 11.56 -12.24
N VAL A 241 5.45 12.13 -11.46
CA VAL A 241 5.26 13.58 -11.34
C VAL A 241 6.09 14.09 -10.16
N PRO A 242 7.14 14.89 -10.39
CA PRO A 242 7.92 15.55 -9.34
C PRO A 242 7.05 16.38 -8.41
N GLN A 243 7.42 16.40 -7.13
CA GLN A 243 6.67 17.01 -6.04
C GLN A 243 6.30 18.49 -6.26
N ASP A 244 7.17 19.25 -6.91
CA ASP A 244 6.96 20.67 -7.22
C ASP A 244 5.94 20.91 -8.34
N ARG A 245 5.60 19.87 -9.11
CA ARG A 245 4.61 19.93 -10.20
C ARG A 245 3.22 19.41 -9.82
N ILE A 246 3.08 18.72 -8.68
CA ILE A 246 1.81 18.11 -8.24
C ILE A 246 0.69 19.15 -8.17
N ALA A 247 0.95 20.33 -7.61
CA ALA A 247 -0.07 21.39 -7.48
C ALA A 247 -0.64 21.83 -8.83
N ALA A 248 0.19 21.87 -9.88
CA ALA A 248 -0.23 22.29 -11.21
C ALA A 248 -1.13 21.26 -11.88
N ILE A 249 -0.93 19.97 -11.61
CA ILE A 249 -1.70 18.87 -12.22
C ILE A 249 -2.85 18.35 -11.36
N ALA A 250 -3.02 18.86 -10.14
CA ALA A 250 -4.01 18.36 -9.18
C ALA A 250 -5.41 18.25 -9.77
N HIS A 251 -5.83 19.24 -10.57
CA HIS A 251 -7.13 19.28 -11.25
C HIS A 251 -7.38 18.14 -12.26
N SER A 252 -6.35 17.38 -12.64
CA SER A 252 -6.42 16.21 -13.54
C SER A 252 -6.39 14.87 -12.78
N ILE A 253 -6.26 14.93 -11.45
CA ILE A 253 -6.39 13.79 -10.53
C ILE A 253 -7.83 13.76 -10.02
N HIS A 254 -8.46 12.59 -10.07
CA HIS A 254 -9.86 12.40 -9.68
C HIS A 254 -9.95 11.63 -8.37
N ASP A 255 -11.12 11.72 -7.72
CA ASP A 255 -11.43 10.87 -6.56
C ASP A 255 -11.21 9.39 -6.91
N GLY A 256 -10.44 8.72 -6.07
CA GLY A 256 -10.16 7.29 -6.17
C GLY A 256 -9.01 6.92 -7.09
N ASP A 257 -8.38 7.91 -7.74
CA ASP A 257 -7.04 7.68 -8.29
C ASP A 257 -6.12 7.21 -7.14
N ILE A 258 -5.41 6.12 -7.38
CA ILE A 258 -4.43 5.56 -6.46
C ILE A 258 -3.15 6.39 -6.59
N ILE A 259 -2.72 6.96 -5.47
CA ILE A 259 -1.51 7.77 -5.37
C ILE A 259 -0.41 6.90 -4.76
N ALA A 260 0.72 6.82 -5.46
CA ALA A 260 1.94 6.19 -4.98
C ALA A 260 3.04 7.25 -4.91
N ALA A 261 3.40 7.69 -3.70
CA ALA A 261 4.45 8.67 -3.47
C ALA A 261 5.81 8.03 -3.72
N THR A 262 6.57 8.57 -4.68
CA THR A 262 7.92 8.08 -5.00
C THR A 262 8.87 8.32 -3.84
N SER A 263 9.88 7.46 -3.73
CA SER A 263 10.83 7.43 -2.62
C SER A 263 12.15 8.08 -3.02
N THR A 264 12.79 8.79 -2.08
CA THR A 264 14.18 9.26 -2.24
C THR A 264 15.22 8.26 -1.69
N VAL A 265 14.77 7.13 -1.13
CA VAL A 265 15.63 6.07 -0.61
C VAL A 265 16.10 5.22 -1.78
N GLY A 266 17.42 5.17 -1.98
CA GLY A 266 18.00 4.40 -3.08
C GLY A 266 17.56 2.93 -3.08
N GLY A 267 17.20 2.43 -4.26
CA GLY A 267 16.73 1.06 -4.45
C GLY A 267 15.23 0.86 -4.18
N LEU A 268 14.55 1.83 -3.57
CA LEU A 268 13.12 1.77 -3.24
C LEU A 268 12.34 2.72 -4.16
N ASP A 269 11.34 2.18 -4.86
CA ASP A 269 10.56 2.91 -5.86
C ASP A 269 9.48 3.82 -5.24
N ILE A 270 8.62 3.23 -4.41
CA ILE A 270 7.47 3.90 -3.79
C ILE A 270 7.67 3.86 -2.28
N ALA A 271 7.59 5.04 -1.67
CA ALA A 271 7.45 5.14 -0.23
C ALA A 271 5.99 4.82 0.09
N HIS A 272 5.08 5.77 -0.09
CA HIS A 272 3.75 5.70 0.53
C HIS A 272 2.63 5.56 -0.48
N THR A 273 1.51 4.93 -0.10
CA THR A 273 0.33 4.84 -0.97
C THR A 273 -0.96 5.32 -0.30
N GLY A 274 -1.95 5.65 -1.11
CA GLY A 274 -3.29 6.03 -0.67
C GLY A 274 -4.21 6.38 -1.83
N LEU A 275 -5.37 6.94 -1.52
CA LEU A 275 -6.40 7.32 -2.49
C LEU A 275 -6.51 8.84 -2.56
N ALA A 276 -6.53 9.38 -3.78
CA ALA A 276 -6.89 10.76 -4.04
C ALA A 276 -8.31 11.03 -3.56
N LEU A 277 -8.48 12.11 -2.79
CA LEU A 277 -9.77 12.54 -2.29
C LEU A 277 -9.86 14.07 -2.28
N TRP A 278 -10.82 14.63 -3.01
CA TRP A 278 -11.14 16.05 -2.99
C TRP A 278 -11.97 16.42 -1.76
N VAL A 279 -11.50 17.40 -1.00
CA VAL A 279 -12.18 17.95 0.18
C VAL A 279 -12.20 19.46 0.05
N ASP A 280 -13.39 20.06 0.03
CA ASP A 280 -13.59 21.52 -0.03
C ASP A 280 -12.77 22.24 -1.13
N GLY A 281 -12.56 21.57 -2.27
CA GLY A 281 -11.83 22.12 -3.42
C GLY A 281 -10.31 21.98 -3.34
N GLU A 282 -9.76 21.26 -2.36
CA GLU A 282 -8.36 20.86 -2.30
C GLU A 282 -8.23 19.34 -2.45
N LEU A 283 -7.15 18.88 -3.08
CA LEU A 283 -6.86 17.45 -3.23
C LEU A 283 -6.09 16.95 -2.00
N HIS A 284 -6.66 16.00 -1.27
CA HIS A 284 -6.10 15.33 -0.11
C HIS A 284 -5.80 13.86 -0.40
N LEU A 285 -5.19 13.18 0.58
CA LEU A 285 -4.87 11.76 0.53
C LEU A 285 -5.63 11.03 1.64
N LEU A 286 -6.44 10.04 1.28
CA LEU A 286 -6.98 9.05 2.21
C LEU A 286 -5.98 7.90 2.32
N HIS A 287 -5.39 7.69 3.49
CA HIS A 287 -4.29 6.73 3.65
C HIS A 287 -4.17 6.17 5.08
N ALA A 288 -3.42 5.08 5.24
CA ALA A 288 -2.94 4.59 6.53
C ALA A 288 -1.51 5.14 6.75
N PRO A 289 -1.29 6.11 7.66
CA PRO A 289 -0.09 6.97 7.64
C PRO A 289 1.18 6.33 8.21
N LEU A 290 1.13 5.79 9.44
CA LEU A 290 2.28 5.26 10.17
C LEU A 290 1.84 4.58 11.48
N VAL A 291 2.77 3.82 12.08
CA VAL A 291 2.59 3.09 13.34
C VAL A 291 2.13 4.01 14.47
N GLY A 292 1.10 3.58 15.20
CA GLY A 292 0.52 4.35 16.32
C GLY A 292 -0.50 5.39 15.91
N SER A 293 -0.83 5.47 14.61
CA SER A 293 -1.97 6.21 14.09
C SER A 293 -3.03 5.27 13.53
N ALA A 294 -4.03 5.82 12.86
CA ALA A 294 -5.10 5.12 12.17
C ALA A 294 -5.27 5.68 10.76
N VAL A 295 -6.01 4.96 9.91
CA VAL A 295 -6.41 5.45 8.59
C VAL A 295 -7.07 6.82 8.74
N GLU A 296 -6.62 7.78 7.93
CA GLU A 296 -7.02 9.17 8.01
C GLU A 296 -7.11 9.81 6.62
N VAL A 297 -7.78 10.95 6.56
CA VAL A 297 -7.62 11.89 5.44
C VAL A 297 -6.55 12.88 5.86
N SER A 298 -5.55 13.08 5.01
CA SER A 298 -4.41 13.95 5.32
C SER A 298 -4.87 15.36 5.69
N GLU A 299 -4.31 15.93 6.75
CA GLU A 299 -4.63 17.32 7.15
C GLU A 299 -4.19 18.32 6.07
N LEU A 300 -3.02 18.08 5.45
CA LEU A 300 -2.50 18.91 4.38
C LEU A 300 -2.96 18.41 2.99
N PRO A 301 -3.17 19.31 2.03
CA PRO A 301 -3.35 18.94 0.63
C PRO A 301 -2.15 18.15 0.10
N LEU A 302 -2.39 17.22 -0.83
CA LEU A 302 -1.44 16.26 -1.36
C LEU A 302 -0.12 16.91 -1.77
N ALA A 303 -0.16 17.98 -2.58
CA ALA A 303 1.05 18.67 -3.03
C ALA A 303 1.91 19.21 -1.88
N ARG A 304 1.26 19.81 -0.85
CA ARG A 304 1.97 20.33 0.34
C ARG A 304 2.47 19.21 1.23
N ARG A 305 1.73 18.10 1.32
CA ARG A 305 2.14 16.91 2.06
C ARG A 305 3.42 16.30 1.46
N ILE A 306 3.42 15.98 0.16
CA ILE A 306 4.58 15.35 -0.50
C ILE A 306 5.81 16.26 -0.36
N LEU A 307 5.67 17.55 -0.67
CA LEU A 307 6.76 18.52 -0.57
C LEU A 307 7.34 18.64 0.86
N GLY A 308 6.54 18.35 1.89
CA GLY A 308 6.94 18.42 3.29
C GLY A 308 7.62 17.16 3.83
N ILE A 309 7.66 16.06 3.06
CA ILE A 309 8.23 14.78 3.50
C ILE A 309 9.51 14.51 2.70
N SER A 310 10.66 14.65 3.35
CA SER A 310 11.97 14.56 2.68
C SER A 310 12.29 13.19 2.09
N SER A 311 11.58 12.14 2.51
CA SER A 311 11.72 10.79 1.95
C SER A 311 10.85 10.57 0.70
N GLN A 312 10.21 11.62 0.19
CA GLN A 312 9.35 11.60 -0.99
C GLN A 312 9.76 12.73 -1.94
N ASP A 313 9.68 12.49 -3.24
CA ASP A 313 10.07 13.47 -4.26
C ASP A 313 9.07 13.61 -5.41
N GLY A 314 7.93 12.92 -5.33
CA GLY A 314 6.88 12.97 -6.33
C GLY A 314 5.81 11.91 -6.14
N ILE A 315 5.03 11.69 -7.20
CA ILE A 315 3.94 10.72 -7.23
C ILE A 315 3.85 9.97 -8.56
N VAL A 316 3.44 8.72 -8.49
CA VAL A 316 2.80 7.98 -9.57
C VAL A 316 1.29 7.97 -9.32
N VAL A 317 0.51 8.10 -10.38
CA VAL A 317 -0.96 8.11 -10.33
C VAL A 317 -1.48 6.93 -11.16
N ALA A 318 -2.16 5.99 -10.50
CA ALA A 318 -2.84 4.87 -11.14
C ALA A 318 -4.36 5.05 -11.01
N ARG A 319 -5.06 5.11 -12.14
CA ARG A 319 -6.50 5.28 -12.19
C ARG A 319 -7.20 3.92 -12.27
N PRO A 320 -8.14 3.60 -11.38
CA PRO A 320 -8.92 2.38 -11.50
C PRO A 320 -9.69 2.36 -12.83
N VAL A 321 -9.71 1.21 -13.52
CA VAL A 321 -10.45 1.03 -14.77
C VAL A 321 -11.86 0.54 -14.43
N GLU A 322 -12.87 1.11 -15.09
CA GLU A 322 -14.26 0.67 -14.92
C GLU A 322 -14.45 -0.78 -15.36
N ASP A 323 -15.29 -1.51 -14.61
CA ASP A 323 -15.67 -2.91 -14.88
C ASP A 323 -16.65 -3.05 -16.07
#